data_AF-A0A417MB09-F1
#
_entry.id   AF-A0A417MB09-F1
#
_cell.length_a   1.000
_cell.length_b   1.000
_cell.length_c   1.000
_cell.angle_alpha   90.00
_cell.angle_beta   90.00
_cell.angle_gamma   90.00
#
_symmetry.space_group_name_H-M   'P 1'
#
loop_
_entity.id
_entity.type
_entity.pdbx_description
1 polymer ?
#
loop_
_entity_poly.entity_id
_entity_poly.type
_entity_poly.pdbx_seq_one_letter_code
_entity_poly.pdbx_strand_id
1 'polypeptide(L)'
;MKIKHTVERITDFFFSIVTKKDRHYADILMRDCCMSYEKETGDYCSYRKRSGSAENLIVHSGMLSNMSDVAIVIQGPLILDNHFTLNTVKLYKRYYPGCKVIVSTWNDSNKSEIDSLKTAGADIVLNAAPGIFGLGNMNFQIVSTKGGIQCADDAGAKYILKTRSDQRIYKPHMLEYFKTLIDQFPIKQEVDSAKQKERIIAVQTTVGGGMFIPYFIADFLYFGTVQDIRNLFDIELDVSPNRTKDERRIWLRDLLSSNPRIGDYYNITAPEIKIVKNYIKKYITENLEDTVRGYWDFVSNYLITVSWDDIGLFWPKYDRYNESKLFRTYSKNDNTDLYLQYNWTFQNWLLLNQGFFKYKPEFEKYYMQTCDKLNLKI
;
A
#
# COMPACT_ATOMS: atom_id res chain seq x y z
N MET A 1 24.22 5.12 19.84
CA MET A 1 23.44 3.91 20.24
C MET A 1 23.05 3.90 21.72
N LYS A 2 23.96 4.20 22.66
CA LYS A 2 23.66 4.23 24.11
C LYS A 2 22.57 5.25 24.51
N ILE A 3 22.62 6.49 23.99
CA ILE A 3 21.61 7.52 24.30
C ILE A 3 20.21 7.10 23.87
N LYS A 4 20.04 6.56 22.65
CA LYS A 4 18.74 6.10 22.15
C LYS A 4 18.11 5.08 23.09
N HIS A 5 18.87 4.07 23.50
CA HIS A 5 18.36 3.03 24.40
C HIS A 5 18.02 3.58 25.80
N THR A 6 18.82 4.52 26.31
CA THR A 6 18.51 5.20 27.57
C THR A 6 17.21 6.00 27.46
N VAL A 7 17.03 6.77 26.38
CA VAL A 7 15.81 7.54 26.14
C VAL A 7 14.60 6.63 26.03
N GLU A 8 14.67 5.55 25.24
CA GLU A 8 13.59 4.57 25.13
C GLU A 8 13.17 4.02 26.49
N ARG A 9 14.14 3.58 27.32
CA ARG A 9 13.85 3.05 28.66
C ARG A 9 13.24 4.09 29.60
N ILE A 10 13.70 5.34 29.52
CA ILE A 10 13.14 6.43 30.31
C ILE A 10 11.70 6.70 29.88
N THR A 11 11.45 6.82 28.57
CA THR A 11 10.11 7.03 28.01
C THR A 11 9.17 5.88 28.38
N ASP A 12 9.59 4.62 28.20
CA ASP A 12 8.80 3.45 28.57
C ASP A 12 8.48 3.44 30.07
N PHE A 13 9.45 3.80 30.92
CA PHE A 13 9.23 3.91 32.35
C PHE A 13 8.20 5.01 32.69
N PHE A 14 8.31 6.19 32.08
CA PHE A 14 7.33 7.27 32.27
C PHE A 14 5.93 6.86 31.81
N PHE A 15 5.80 6.30 30.61
CA PHE A 15 4.51 5.77 30.15
C PHE A 15 4.01 4.70 31.12
N SER A 16 4.84 3.74 31.55
CA SER A 16 4.41 2.69 32.48
C SER A 16 3.90 3.22 33.82
N ILE A 17 4.45 4.32 34.33
CA ILE A 17 4.00 4.96 35.58
C ILE A 17 2.70 5.72 35.37
N VAL A 18 2.65 6.51 34.31
CA VAL A 18 1.55 7.43 34.02
C VAL A 18 0.31 6.66 33.54
N THR A 19 0.51 5.57 32.80
CA THR A 19 -0.57 4.76 32.21
C THR A 19 -0.95 3.55 33.06
N LYS A 20 -0.50 3.44 34.33
CA LYS A 20 -0.65 2.25 35.20
C LYS A 20 -2.04 1.58 35.15
N LYS A 21 -3.12 2.34 34.94
CA LYS A 21 -4.48 1.81 34.72
C LYS A 21 -5.36 2.58 33.74
N ASP A 22 -5.07 3.85 33.46
CA ASP A 22 -5.94 4.69 32.62
C ASP A 22 -5.21 5.17 31.35
N ARG A 23 -5.81 4.87 30.20
CA ARG A 23 -5.30 5.28 28.89
C ARG A 23 -5.40 6.79 28.67
N HIS A 24 -6.27 7.48 29.40
CA HIS A 24 -6.40 8.93 29.33
C HIS A 24 -5.08 9.66 29.63
N TYR A 25 -4.31 9.18 30.60
CA TYR A 25 -3.02 9.78 30.92
C TYR A 25 -1.95 9.54 29.85
N ALA A 26 -2.08 8.47 29.05
CA ALA A 26 -1.22 8.27 27.88
C ALA A 26 -1.43 9.38 26.84
N ASP A 27 -2.67 9.81 26.65
CA ASP A 27 -3.02 10.88 25.72
C ASP A 27 -2.48 12.23 26.20
N ILE A 28 -2.57 12.52 27.49
CA ILE A 28 -1.99 13.74 28.07
C ILE A 28 -0.49 13.79 27.82
N LEU A 29 0.21 12.68 28.10
CA LEU A 29 1.67 12.62 27.91
C LEU A 29 2.05 12.80 26.43
N MET A 30 1.31 12.17 25.51
CA MET A 30 1.54 12.36 24.07
C MET A 30 1.34 13.80 23.63
N ARG A 31 0.29 14.48 24.13
CA ARG A 31 0.07 15.90 23.88
C ARG A 31 1.23 16.75 24.38
N ASP A 32 1.70 16.51 25.60
CA ASP A 32 2.79 17.30 26.20
C ASP A 32 4.13 17.06 25.48
N CYS A 33 4.36 15.85 24.94
CA CYS A 33 5.47 15.58 24.03
C CYS A 33 5.39 16.38 22.73
N CYS A 34 4.21 16.47 22.11
CA CYS A 34 3.99 17.32 20.94
C CYS A 34 4.26 18.79 21.26
N MET A 35 3.68 19.33 22.34
CA MET A 35 3.89 20.74 22.74
C MET A 35 5.37 21.06 23.00
N SER A 36 6.09 20.13 23.63
CA SER A 36 7.52 20.27 23.88
C SER A 36 8.32 20.25 22.57
N TYR A 37 7.97 19.38 21.62
CA TYR A 37 8.56 19.38 20.29
C TYR A 37 8.34 20.72 19.57
N GLU A 38 7.11 21.26 19.59
CA GLU A 38 6.79 22.54 18.95
C GLU A 38 7.59 23.70 19.57
N LYS A 39 7.70 23.73 20.90
CA LYS A 39 8.47 24.74 21.62
C LYS A 39 9.97 24.72 21.26
N GLU A 40 10.57 23.54 21.19
CA GLU A 40 12.01 23.39 20.99
C GLU A 40 12.44 23.49 19.52
N THR A 41 11.55 23.17 18.57
CA THR A 41 11.89 23.10 17.14
C THR A 41 11.27 24.20 16.30
N GLY A 42 10.16 24.79 16.73
CA GLY A 42 9.32 25.69 15.92
C GLY A 42 8.48 24.98 14.84
N ASP A 43 8.67 23.68 14.64
CA ASP A 43 7.85 22.84 13.74
C ASP A 43 6.57 22.38 14.48
N TYR A 44 5.42 22.32 13.80
CA TYR A 44 4.17 21.82 14.39
C TYR A 44 4.10 20.29 14.39
N CYS A 45 3.55 19.70 15.46
CA CYS A 45 3.49 18.26 15.64
C CYS A 45 2.16 17.81 16.25
N SER A 46 1.55 16.80 15.64
CA SER A 46 0.37 16.13 16.18
C SER A 46 0.48 14.62 16.00
N TYR A 47 -0.34 13.86 16.73
CA TYR A 47 -0.36 12.40 16.66
C TYR A 47 -1.76 11.88 16.35
N ARG A 48 -1.80 10.75 15.64
CA ARG A 48 -3.04 10.07 15.25
C ARG A 48 -3.19 8.75 15.99
N LYS A 49 -4.26 8.64 16.78
CA LYS A 49 -4.62 7.38 17.43
C LYS A 49 -5.34 6.44 16.47
N ARG A 50 -5.03 5.16 16.57
CA ARG A 50 -5.69 4.08 15.82
C ARG A 50 -5.98 2.93 16.77
N SER A 51 -7.22 2.45 16.79
CA SER A 51 -7.61 1.38 17.71
C SER A 51 -7.00 0.05 17.27
N GLY A 52 -6.32 -0.64 18.20
CA GLY A 52 -5.84 -2.00 17.96
C GLY A 52 -6.98 -3.01 17.76
N SER A 53 -8.08 -2.85 18.50
CA SER A 53 -9.28 -3.71 18.45
C SER A 53 -10.39 -3.10 17.60
N ALA A 54 -11.07 -3.94 16.84
CA ALA A 54 -12.26 -3.55 16.09
C ALA A 54 -13.41 -3.13 17.03
N GLU A 55 -13.49 -3.65 18.25
CA GLU A 55 -14.59 -3.44 19.20
C GLU A 55 -14.72 -1.98 19.66
N ASN A 56 -13.60 -1.27 19.79
CA ASN A 56 -13.59 0.13 20.24
C ASN A 56 -14.08 1.11 19.17
N LEU A 57 -14.31 0.66 17.93
CA LEU A 57 -14.79 1.51 16.85
C LEU A 57 -16.32 1.46 16.82
N ILE A 58 -16.94 2.63 16.87
CA ILE A 58 -18.39 2.77 16.71
C ILE A 58 -18.70 2.70 15.22
N VAL A 59 -19.65 1.84 14.85
CA VAL A 59 -20.10 1.66 13.48
C VAL A 59 -21.61 1.90 13.45
N HIS A 60 -22.04 2.88 12.67
CA HIS A 60 -23.46 3.19 12.49
C HIS A 60 -24.05 2.22 11.46
N SER A 61 -24.70 1.16 11.93
CA SER A 61 -25.28 0.11 11.07
C SER A 61 -26.22 0.65 10.00
N GLY A 62 -26.99 1.72 10.30
CA GLY A 62 -27.90 2.37 9.34
C GLY A 62 -27.21 3.11 8.19
N MET A 63 -25.88 3.29 8.23
CA MET A 63 -25.11 3.92 7.15
C MET A 63 -24.30 2.90 6.34
N LEU A 64 -24.34 1.61 6.68
CA LEU A 64 -23.56 0.59 5.99
C LEU A 64 -24.27 0.11 4.73
N SER A 65 -23.51 -0.02 3.64
CA SER A 65 -23.98 -0.69 2.44
C SER A 65 -23.68 -2.20 2.50
N ASN A 66 -24.51 -3.01 1.82
CA ASN A 66 -24.35 -4.47 1.82
C ASN A 66 -23.01 -4.92 1.19
N MET A 67 -22.63 -4.29 0.06
CA MET A 67 -21.39 -4.59 -0.69
C MET A 67 -21.17 -6.09 -0.94
N SER A 68 -22.25 -6.84 -1.14
CA SER A 68 -22.21 -8.29 -1.36
C SER A 68 -21.64 -8.69 -2.72
N ASP A 69 -21.55 -7.75 -3.66
CA ASP A 69 -20.89 -7.93 -4.96
C ASP A 69 -19.37 -7.68 -4.90
N VAL A 70 -18.85 -7.33 -3.72
CA VAL A 70 -17.41 -7.14 -3.47
C VAL A 70 -16.90 -8.28 -2.59
N ALA A 71 -15.67 -8.74 -2.86
CA ALA A 71 -14.89 -9.54 -1.94
C ALA A 71 -13.64 -8.78 -1.47
N ILE A 72 -13.32 -8.85 -0.18
CA ILE A 72 -12.07 -8.31 0.36
C ILE A 72 -11.06 -9.46 0.47
N VAL A 73 -9.97 -9.37 -0.28
CA VAL A 73 -8.86 -10.33 -0.25
C VAL A 73 -7.70 -9.76 0.56
N ILE A 74 -7.45 -10.35 1.72
CA ILE A 74 -6.30 -10.05 2.58
C ILE A 74 -5.18 -11.05 2.25
N GLN A 75 -4.09 -10.53 1.69
CA GLN A 75 -2.99 -11.31 1.13
C GLN A 75 -1.77 -11.31 2.07
N GLY A 76 -1.21 -12.50 2.32
CA GLY A 76 0.12 -12.66 2.93
C GLY A 76 0.15 -13.35 4.30
N PRO A 77 1.31 -13.34 4.99
CA PRO A 77 1.47 -13.98 6.29
C PRO A 77 0.65 -13.28 7.37
N LEU A 78 0.12 -14.04 8.32
CA LEU A 78 -0.65 -13.49 9.45
C LEU A 78 0.26 -12.65 10.36
N ILE A 79 -0.23 -11.47 10.78
CA ILE A 79 0.44 -10.64 11.78
C ILE A 79 -0.18 -10.92 13.14
N LEU A 80 0.53 -11.72 13.93
CA LEU A 80 0.08 -12.23 15.24
C LEU A 80 0.21 -11.17 16.35
N ASP A 81 1.13 -10.21 16.19
CA ASP A 81 1.33 -9.13 17.16
C ASP A 81 0.02 -8.36 17.36
N ASN A 82 -0.48 -8.36 18.59
CA ASN A 82 -1.78 -7.76 18.97
C ASN A 82 -2.96 -8.26 18.11
N HIS A 83 -2.88 -9.48 17.57
CA HIS A 83 -3.87 -10.06 16.66
C HIS A 83 -4.21 -9.11 15.50
N PHE A 84 -3.20 -8.49 14.90
CA PHE A 84 -3.41 -7.39 13.95
C PHE A 84 -4.27 -7.83 12.77
N THR A 85 -3.96 -8.97 12.13
CA THR A 85 -4.72 -9.46 10.97
C THR A 85 -6.15 -9.88 11.37
N LEU A 86 -6.32 -10.57 12.51
CA LEU A 86 -7.64 -10.93 13.04
C LEU A 86 -8.51 -9.71 13.36
N ASN A 87 -7.93 -8.70 14.01
CA ASN A 87 -8.64 -7.46 14.30
C ASN A 87 -8.96 -6.65 13.03
N THR A 88 -8.18 -6.80 11.95
CA THR A 88 -8.53 -6.26 10.62
C THR A 88 -9.75 -6.97 10.04
N VAL A 89 -9.79 -8.32 10.09
CA VAL A 89 -10.97 -9.09 9.65
C VAL A 89 -12.23 -8.70 10.42
N LYS A 90 -12.15 -8.67 11.76
CA LYS A 90 -13.26 -8.25 12.61
C LYS A 90 -13.76 -6.86 12.21
N LEU A 91 -12.85 -5.92 11.95
CA LEU A 91 -13.22 -4.56 11.53
C LEU A 91 -13.94 -4.57 10.18
N TYR A 92 -13.41 -5.27 9.18
CA TYR A 92 -14.03 -5.34 7.86
C TYR A 92 -15.39 -6.03 7.89
N LYS A 93 -15.57 -7.09 8.69
CA LYS A 93 -16.89 -7.72 8.89
C LYS A 93 -17.89 -6.83 9.62
N ARG A 94 -17.42 -5.92 10.49
CA ARG A 94 -18.29 -4.89 11.11
C ARG A 94 -18.71 -3.82 10.11
N TYR A 95 -17.81 -3.40 9.21
CA TYR A 95 -18.15 -2.42 8.16
C TYR A 95 -19.01 -3.03 7.05
N TYR A 96 -18.75 -4.28 6.68
CA TYR A 96 -19.44 -4.93 5.55
C TYR A 96 -19.86 -6.36 5.92
N PRO A 97 -20.97 -6.52 6.67
CA PRO A 97 -21.44 -7.83 7.10
C PRO A 97 -21.72 -8.79 5.94
N GLY A 98 -22.24 -8.27 4.82
CA GLY A 98 -22.57 -9.04 3.62
C GLY A 98 -21.43 -9.21 2.61
N CYS A 99 -20.30 -8.52 2.81
CA CYS A 99 -19.10 -8.71 2.00
C CYS A 99 -18.35 -9.97 2.46
N LYS A 100 -17.85 -10.73 1.48
CA LYS A 100 -16.96 -11.85 1.72
C LYS A 100 -15.57 -11.32 2.08
N VAL A 101 -15.02 -11.76 3.21
CA VAL A 101 -13.66 -11.42 3.64
C VAL A 101 -12.81 -12.69 3.56
N ILE A 102 -11.83 -12.69 2.67
CA ILE A 102 -10.97 -13.82 2.35
C ILE A 102 -9.58 -13.52 2.90
N VAL A 103 -9.04 -14.42 3.73
CA VAL A 103 -7.63 -14.37 4.15
C VAL A 103 -6.89 -15.46 3.39
N SER A 104 -6.07 -15.02 2.43
CA SER A 104 -5.21 -15.91 1.65
C SER A 104 -3.81 -15.91 2.26
N THR A 105 -3.42 -17.05 2.81
CA THR A 105 -2.18 -17.20 3.59
C THR A 105 -1.55 -18.58 3.36
N TRP A 106 -0.62 -19.01 4.21
CA TRP A 106 0.24 -20.17 3.98
C TRP A 106 -0.23 -21.41 4.74
N ASN A 107 0.02 -22.61 4.19
CA ASN A 107 -0.33 -23.91 4.81
C ASN A 107 0.21 -24.08 6.24
N ASP A 108 1.36 -23.48 6.54
CA ASP A 108 2.05 -23.54 7.84
C ASP A 108 1.71 -22.37 8.78
N SER A 109 0.71 -21.55 8.43
CA SER A 109 0.25 -20.45 9.27
C SER A 109 -0.27 -20.93 10.64
N ASN A 110 -0.22 -20.05 11.64
CA ASN A 110 -0.64 -20.37 13.00
C ASN A 110 -2.11 -20.87 13.04
N LYS A 111 -2.31 -22.14 13.42
CA LYS A 111 -3.62 -22.80 13.41
C LYS A 111 -4.65 -22.14 14.33
N SER A 112 -4.23 -21.70 15.52
CA SER A 112 -5.12 -21.04 16.48
C SER A 112 -5.64 -19.69 15.95
N GLU A 113 -4.76 -18.93 15.29
CA GLU A 113 -5.15 -17.66 14.64
C GLU A 113 -6.08 -17.93 13.45
N ILE A 114 -5.82 -18.98 12.66
CA ILE A 114 -6.70 -19.40 11.56
C ILE A 114 -8.10 -19.74 12.06
N ASP A 115 -8.23 -20.51 13.15
CA ASP A 115 -9.53 -20.87 13.71
C ASP A 115 -10.26 -19.64 14.28
N SER A 116 -9.51 -18.70 14.85
CA SER A 116 -10.04 -17.40 15.28
C SER A 116 -10.53 -16.55 14.11
N LEU A 117 -9.82 -16.55 12.98
CA LEU A 117 -10.23 -15.85 11.75
C LEU A 117 -11.51 -16.45 11.16
N LYS A 118 -11.62 -17.79 11.10
CA LYS A 118 -12.87 -18.47 10.69
C LYS A 118 -14.03 -18.10 11.60
N THR A 119 -13.81 -18.11 12.91
CA THR A 119 -14.82 -17.72 13.92
C THR A 119 -15.24 -16.25 13.73
N ALA A 120 -14.32 -15.38 13.31
CA ALA A 120 -14.61 -13.99 12.96
C ALA A 120 -15.34 -13.82 11.61
N GLY A 121 -15.59 -14.91 10.89
CA GLY A 121 -16.35 -14.92 9.62
C GLY A 121 -15.50 -14.69 8.37
N ALA A 122 -14.20 -14.99 8.42
CA ALA A 122 -13.35 -15.00 7.22
C ALA A 122 -13.31 -16.38 6.55
N ASP A 123 -13.30 -16.37 5.23
CA ASP A 123 -12.92 -17.52 4.40
C ASP A 123 -11.40 -17.61 4.36
N ILE A 124 -10.86 -18.82 4.53
CA ILE A 124 -9.41 -19.06 4.59
C ILE A 124 -8.96 -19.80 3.34
N VAL A 125 -7.99 -19.21 2.62
CA VAL A 125 -7.28 -19.87 1.52
C VAL A 125 -5.86 -20.18 2.00
N LEU A 126 -5.52 -21.46 2.05
CA LEU A 126 -4.18 -21.92 2.40
C LEU A 126 -3.41 -22.28 1.12
N ASN A 127 -2.27 -21.63 0.93
CA ASN A 127 -1.41 -21.81 -0.22
C ASN A 127 -0.12 -22.53 0.18
N ALA A 128 0.43 -23.32 -0.74
CA ALA A 128 1.82 -23.73 -0.64
C ALA A 128 2.73 -22.51 -0.85
N ALA A 129 3.67 -22.30 0.06
CA ALA A 129 4.68 -21.26 -0.10
C ALA A 129 5.57 -21.59 -1.31
N PRO A 130 5.91 -20.61 -2.17
CA PRO A 130 6.78 -20.86 -3.31
C PRO A 130 8.21 -21.14 -2.84
N GLY A 131 8.87 -22.13 -3.44
CA GLY A 131 10.28 -22.45 -3.15
C GLY A 131 11.26 -21.35 -3.58
N ILE A 132 10.91 -20.61 -4.64
CA ILE A 132 11.62 -19.39 -5.08
C ILE A 132 10.79 -18.19 -4.64
N PHE A 133 11.40 -17.29 -3.88
CA PHE A 133 10.76 -16.12 -3.28
C PHE A 133 10.47 -15.05 -4.34
N GLY A 134 11.31 -14.99 -5.37
CA GLY A 134 11.30 -13.93 -6.37
C GLY A 134 11.85 -12.61 -5.83
N LEU A 135 12.13 -11.67 -6.73
CA LEU A 135 12.56 -10.31 -6.36
C LEU A 135 11.63 -9.71 -5.31
N GLY A 136 12.15 -9.34 -4.13
CA GLY A 136 11.36 -8.67 -3.09
C GLY A 136 10.17 -9.47 -2.55
N ASN A 137 10.21 -10.81 -2.61
CA ASN A 137 9.11 -11.72 -2.27
C ASN A 137 7.91 -11.65 -3.23
N MET A 138 8.13 -11.24 -4.49
CA MET A 138 7.07 -11.12 -5.50
C MET A 138 6.28 -12.42 -5.69
N ASN A 139 6.92 -13.60 -5.62
CA ASN A 139 6.20 -14.86 -5.81
C ASN A 139 5.24 -15.15 -4.65
N PHE A 140 5.60 -14.79 -3.41
CA PHE A 140 4.65 -14.87 -2.29
C PHE A 140 3.47 -13.93 -2.51
N GLN A 141 3.71 -12.73 -3.04
CA GLN A 141 2.63 -11.81 -3.39
C GLN A 141 1.71 -12.39 -4.47
N ILE A 142 2.27 -12.91 -5.56
CA ILE A 142 1.52 -13.46 -6.69
C ILE A 142 0.69 -14.67 -6.24
N VAL A 143 1.31 -15.67 -5.60
CA VAL A 143 0.65 -16.93 -5.22
C VAL A 143 -0.54 -16.67 -4.28
N SER A 144 -0.30 -15.93 -3.20
CA SER A 144 -1.36 -15.65 -2.23
C SER A 144 -2.45 -14.73 -2.82
N THR A 145 -2.09 -13.77 -3.68
CA THR A 145 -3.10 -12.96 -4.38
C THR A 145 -3.97 -13.82 -5.31
N LYS A 146 -3.37 -14.68 -6.14
CA LYS A 146 -4.08 -15.56 -7.07
C LYS A 146 -5.04 -16.50 -6.35
N GLY A 147 -4.62 -17.13 -5.24
CA GLY A 147 -5.49 -17.99 -4.44
C GLY A 147 -6.71 -17.25 -3.88
N GLY A 148 -6.51 -16.01 -3.41
CA GLY A 148 -7.60 -15.17 -2.93
C GLY A 148 -8.55 -14.70 -4.03
N ILE A 149 -8.02 -14.35 -5.21
CA ILE A 149 -8.82 -13.99 -6.40
C ILE A 149 -9.68 -15.17 -6.85
N GLN A 150 -9.14 -16.38 -6.89
CA GLN A 150 -9.90 -17.57 -7.27
C GLN A 150 -11.08 -17.80 -6.33
N CYS A 151 -10.86 -17.73 -5.01
CA CYS A 151 -11.93 -17.87 -4.02
C CYS A 151 -13.01 -16.79 -4.14
N ALA A 152 -12.62 -15.55 -4.48
CA ALA A 152 -13.57 -14.47 -4.73
C ALA A 152 -14.41 -14.71 -6.00
N ASP A 153 -13.79 -15.20 -7.07
CA ASP A 153 -14.46 -15.52 -8.33
C ASP A 153 -15.41 -16.71 -8.20
N ASP A 154 -14.97 -17.78 -7.52
CA ASP A 154 -15.81 -18.95 -7.23
C ASP A 154 -17.05 -18.57 -6.41
N ALA A 155 -16.95 -17.50 -5.62
CA ALA A 155 -18.06 -16.93 -4.85
C ALA A 155 -18.94 -15.96 -5.64
N GLY A 156 -18.64 -15.71 -6.92
CA GLY A 156 -19.41 -14.82 -7.80
C GLY A 156 -19.24 -13.33 -7.50
N ALA A 157 -18.15 -12.92 -6.84
CA ALA A 157 -17.89 -11.49 -6.62
C ALA A 157 -17.71 -10.76 -7.97
N LYS A 158 -18.22 -9.53 -8.07
CA LYS A 158 -17.96 -8.66 -9.24
C LYS A 158 -16.65 -7.89 -9.07
N TYR A 159 -16.36 -7.45 -7.84
CA TYR A 159 -15.19 -6.65 -7.50
C TYR A 159 -14.34 -7.30 -6.42
N ILE A 160 -13.05 -6.99 -6.42
CA ILE A 160 -12.12 -7.36 -5.36
C ILE A 160 -11.47 -6.12 -4.78
N LEU A 161 -11.43 -6.03 -3.45
CA LEU A 161 -10.44 -5.25 -2.72
C LEU A 161 -9.29 -6.16 -2.29
N LYS A 162 -8.16 -6.12 -3.00
CA LYS A 162 -6.92 -6.75 -2.56
C LYS A 162 -6.20 -5.80 -1.60
N THR A 163 -5.84 -6.29 -0.41
CA THR A 163 -4.98 -5.59 0.56
C THR A 163 -3.97 -6.56 1.17
N ARG A 164 -2.90 -6.05 1.78
CA ARG A 164 -1.93 -6.88 2.51
C ARG A 164 -2.41 -7.20 3.93
N SER A 165 -2.01 -8.37 4.45
CA SER A 165 -2.29 -8.82 5.82
C SER A 165 -1.67 -7.97 6.91
N ASP A 166 -0.62 -7.22 6.57
CA ASP A 166 0.04 -6.24 7.43
C ASP A 166 -0.52 -4.83 7.25
N GLN A 167 -1.64 -4.65 6.56
CA GLN A 167 -2.28 -3.34 6.40
C GLN A 167 -3.73 -3.37 6.91
N ARG A 168 -4.21 -2.21 7.35
CA ARG A 168 -5.60 -2.02 7.80
C ARG A 168 -6.13 -0.67 7.33
N ILE A 169 -7.32 -0.67 6.75
CA ILE A 169 -8.08 0.53 6.40
C ILE A 169 -9.00 0.88 7.57
N TYR A 170 -8.88 2.09 8.12
CA TYR A 170 -9.65 2.52 9.29
C TYR A 170 -10.87 3.36 8.97
N LYS A 171 -10.93 4.03 7.81
CA LYS A 171 -12.12 4.82 7.48
C LYS A 171 -13.26 3.90 7.08
N PRO A 172 -14.48 4.07 7.61
CA PRO A 172 -15.67 3.39 7.11
C PRO A 172 -15.99 3.87 5.69
N HIS A 173 -16.89 3.15 5.01
CA HIS A 173 -17.38 3.49 3.67
C HIS A 173 -16.33 3.48 2.54
N MET A 174 -15.17 2.84 2.74
CA MET A 174 -14.15 2.73 1.70
C MET A 174 -14.62 2.01 0.43
N LEU A 175 -15.51 1.03 0.52
CA LEU A 175 -16.00 0.31 -0.67
C LEU A 175 -16.99 1.16 -1.47
N GLU A 176 -17.88 1.88 -0.78
CA GLU A 176 -18.76 2.89 -1.36
C GLU A 176 -17.93 3.97 -2.07
N TYR A 177 -16.91 4.48 -1.39
CA TYR A 177 -15.98 5.46 -1.95
C TYR A 177 -15.33 4.94 -3.23
N PHE A 178 -14.80 3.73 -3.20
CA PHE A 178 -14.16 3.10 -4.36
C PHE A 178 -15.11 2.85 -5.53
N LYS A 179 -16.30 2.29 -5.30
CA LYS A 179 -17.29 2.10 -6.37
C LYS A 179 -17.71 3.44 -6.98
N THR A 180 -17.96 4.44 -6.14
CA THR A 180 -18.31 5.79 -6.61
C THR A 180 -17.19 6.37 -7.48
N LEU A 181 -15.92 6.20 -7.10
CA LEU A 181 -14.80 6.66 -7.92
C LEU A 181 -14.75 5.98 -9.29
N ILE A 182 -14.92 4.66 -9.35
CA ILE A 182 -14.96 3.93 -10.63
C ILE A 182 -16.12 4.45 -11.50
N ASP A 183 -17.32 4.59 -10.92
CA ASP A 183 -18.53 5.02 -11.63
C ASP A 183 -18.40 6.46 -12.16
N GLN A 184 -17.84 7.37 -11.37
CA GLN A 184 -17.66 8.78 -11.76
C GLN A 184 -16.53 8.98 -12.77
N PHE A 185 -15.56 8.07 -12.79
CA PHE A 185 -14.35 8.22 -13.58
C PHE A 185 -14.13 6.98 -14.46
N PRO A 186 -14.94 6.78 -15.52
CA PRO A 186 -14.74 5.70 -16.48
C PRO A 186 -13.46 5.90 -17.32
N ILE A 187 -12.98 4.82 -17.94
CA ILE A 187 -11.84 4.84 -18.86
C ILE A 187 -12.15 5.82 -20.00
N LYS A 188 -11.20 6.71 -20.30
CA LYS A 188 -11.35 7.76 -21.32
C LYS A 188 -10.77 7.24 -22.63
N GLN A 189 -11.65 6.82 -23.54
CA GLN A 189 -11.33 6.36 -24.91
C GLN A 189 -10.53 5.05 -24.99
N GLU A 190 -11.12 4.06 -25.65
CA GLU A 190 -10.53 2.73 -25.83
C GLU A 190 -9.45 2.78 -26.92
N VAL A 191 -8.26 2.30 -26.59
CA VAL A 191 -7.44 1.62 -27.59
C VAL A 191 -8.15 0.30 -27.86
N ASP A 192 -8.50 -0.01 -29.10
CA ASP A 192 -9.26 -1.22 -29.47
C ASP A 192 -8.65 -2.53 -28.91
N SER A 193 -7.33 -2.54 -28.62
CA SER A 193 -6.62 -3.68 -28.04
C SER A 193 -6.71 -3.79 -26.51
N ALA A 194 -7.16 -2.76 -25.80
CA ALA A 194 -7.17 -2.75 -24.35
C ALA A 194 -8.29 -3.65 -23.81
N LYS A 195 -7.93 -4.58 -22.93
CA LYS A 195 -8.84 -5.58 -22.34
C LYS A 195 -9.37 -5.19 -20.97
N GLN A 196 -8.85 -4.10 -20.39
CA GLN A 196 -9.28 -3.62 -19.09
C GLN A 196 -10.67 -2.99 -19.17
N LYS A 197 -11.59 -3.44 -18.32
CA LYS A 197 -12.99 -3.03 -18.39
C LYS A 197 -13.29 -1.76 -17.59
N GLU A 198 -12.78 -1.69 -16.38
CA GLU A 198 -12.99 -0.55 -15.48
C GLU A 198 -11.63 -0.10 -14.91
N ARG A 199 -11.54 1.15 -14.45
CA ARG A 199 -10.29 1.62 -13.83
C ARG A 199 -9.97 0.81 -12.57
N ILE A 200 -8.69 0.50 -12.37
CA ILE A 200 -8.21 -0.11 -11.14
C ILE A 200 -7.82 1.01 -10.17
N ILE A 201 -8.35 0.96 -8.96
CA ILE A 201 -7.92 1.83 -7.88
C ILE A 201 -6.63 1.28 -7.27
N ALA A 202 -5.61 2.11 -7.18
CA ALA A 202 -4.37 1.85 -6.44
C ALA A 202 -4.17 2.90 -5.33
N VAL A 203 -3.25 2.66 -4.41
CA VAL A 203 -2.90 3.62 -3.36
C VAL A 203 -1.54 4.24 -3.58
N GLN A 204 -1.40 5.49 -3.16
CA GLN A 204 -0.14 6.22 -3.12
C GLN A 204 1.03 5.39 -2.54
N THR A 205 2.20 5.47 -3.18
CA THR A 205 3.46 4.89 -2.70
C THR A 205 4.11 5.71 -1.58
N THR A 206 4.95 5.05 -0.77
CA THR A 206 5.80 5.71 0.23
C THR A 206 7.13 6.19 -0.37
N VAL A 207 7.44 5.83 -1.61
CA VAL A 207 8.60 6.34 -2.35
C VAL A 207 8.36 7.82 -2.69
N GLY A 208 9.38 8.67 -2.55
CA GLY A 208 9.24 10.09 -2.93
C GLY A 208 9.34 10.27 -4.44
N GLY A 209 8.57 11.20 -5.00
CA GLY A 209 8.61 11.49 -6.45
C GLY A 209 8.02 10.37 -7.31
N GLY A 210 7.12 9.55 -6.76
CA GLY A 210 6.55 8.37 -7.44
C GLY A 210 5.77 8.67 -8.72
N MET A 211 5.38 9.93 -8.97
CA MET A 211 4.84 10.34 -10.27
C MET A 211 5.89 10.29 -11.39
N PHE A 212 7.17 10.43 -11.05
CA PHE A 212 8.25 10.55 -12.03
C PHE A 212 9.10 9.28 -12.17
N ILE A 213 8.75 8.21 -11.46
CA ILE A 213 9.40 6.90 -11.59
C ILE A 213 8.47 6.01 -12.41
N PRO A 214 8.74 5.79 -13.70
CA PRO A 214 7.81 5.12 -14.60
C PRO A 214 7.31 3.78 -14.05
N TYR A 215 5.98 3.63 -14.04
CA TYR A 215 5.26 2.40 -13.68
C TYR A 215 5.43 1.92 -12.23
N PHE A 216 5.93 2.78 -11.33
CA PHE A 216 5.96 2.48 -9.88
C PHE A 216 4.58 2.68 -9.25
N ILE A 217 3.76 1.63 -9.26
CA ILE A 217 2.48 1.58 -8.53
C ILE A 217 2.64 0.66 -7.32
N ALA A 218 2.36 1.18 -6.12
CA ALA A 218 2.60 0.44 -4.89
C ALA A 218 1.76 -0.84 -4.80
N ASP A 219 2.37 -1.91 -4.33
CA ASP A 219 1.80 -3.25 -4.22
C ASP A 219 0.77 -3.43 -3.09
N PHE A 220 0.46 -2.34 -2.38
CA PHE A 220 -0.28 -2.32 -1.12
C PHE A 220 -1.73 -2.76 -1.29
N LEU A 221 -2.45 -2.09 -2.18
CA LEU A 221 -3.89 -2.20 -2.32
C LEU A 221 -4.29 -2.02 -3.78
N TYR A 222 -5.18 -2.89 -4.25
CA TYR A 222 -5.84 -2.75 -5.54
C TYR A 222 -7.33 -3.00 -5.40
N PHE A 223 -8.16 -2.15 -6.01
CA PHE A 223 -9.59 -2.38 -6.12
C PHE A 223 -10.05 -2.27 -7.58
N GLY A 224 -10.84 -3.24 -8.04
CA GLY A 224 -11.31 -3.30 -9.42
C GLY A 224 -12.15 -4.54 -9.66
N THR A 225 -12.56 -4.76 -10.91
CA THR A 225 -13.31 -5.98 -11.25
C THR A 225 -12.44 -7.21 -10.99
N VAL A 226 -13.06 -8.35 -10.67
CA VAL A 226 -12.33 -9.62 -10.49
C VAL A 226 -11.41 -9.90 -11.68
N GLN A 227 -11.89 -9.67 -12.90
CA GLN A 227 -11.13 -9.93 -14.11
C GLN A 227 -9.94 -8.98 -14.29
N ASP A 228 -10.12 -7.68 -14.03
CA ASP A 228 -9.03 -6.70 -14.18
C ASP A 228 -7.93 -6.95 -13.14
N ILE A 229 -8.31 -7.25 -11.88
CA ILE A 229 -7.35 -7.61 -10.83
C ILE A 229 -6.66 -8.95 -11.13
N ARG A 230 -7.39 -9.95 -11.67
CA ARG A 230 -6.80 -11.21 -12.14
C ARG A 230 -5.74 -10.95 -13.21
N ASN A 231 -6.06 -10.13 -14.22
CA ASN A 231 -5.15 -9.79 -15.31
C ASN A 231 -3.90 -9.06 -14.78
N LEU A 232 -4.04 -8.14 -13.81
CA LEU A 232 -2.92 -7.44 -13.18
C LEU A 232 -1.89 -8.40 -12.58
N PHE A 233 -2.34 -9.49 -11.97
CA PHE A 233 -1.48 -10.51 -11.39
C PHE A 233 -1.20 -11.70 -12.32
N ASP A 234 -1.61 -11.64 -13.59
CA ASP A 234 -1.32 -12.69 -14.58
C ASP A 234 0.09 -12.54 -15.17
N ILE A 235 1.06 -12.82 -14.30
CA ILE A 235 2.49 -12.89 -14.58
C ILE A 235 3.03 -14.27 -14.16
N GLU A 236 4.06 -14.72 -14.86
CA GLU A 236 4.84 -15.89 -14.46
C GLU A 236 5.60 -15.65 -13.15
N LEU A 237 5.88 -16.74 -12.43
CA LEU A 237 6.68 -16.66 -11.22
C LEU A 237 8.12 -16.28 -11.56
N ASP A 238 8.69 -15.41 -10.75
CA ASP A 238 10.05 -14.94 -10.89
C ASP A 238 11.06 -16.02 -10.53
N VAL A 239 12.12 -16.10 -11.32
CA VAL A 239 13.20 -17.08 -11.16
C VAL A 239 14.45 -16.49 -10.51
N SER A 240 14.38 -15.24 -10.01
CA SER A 240 15.52 -14.62 -9.35
C SER A 240 15.92 -15.41 -8.09
N PRO A 241 17.22 -15.47 -7.76
CA PRO A 241 17.67 -16.23 -6.61
C PRO A 241 17.11 -15.64 -5.31
N ASN A 242 16.78 -16.54 -4.38
CA ASN A 242 16.36 -16.18 -3.03
C ASN A 242 17.45 -15.37 -2.35
N ARG A 243 17.05 -14.31 -1.66
CA ARG A 243 17.94 -13.50 -0.83
C ARG A 243 17.28 -13.33 0.53
N THR A 244 18.04 -13.58 1.59
CA THR A 244 17.71 -13.13 2.94
C THR A 244 17.59 -11.61 2.98
N LYS A 245 17.04 -11.08 4.08
CA LYS A 245 16.90 -9.64 4.28
C LYS A 245 18.25 -8.92 4.25
N ASP A 246 19.29 -9.53 4.83
CA ASP A 246 20.63 -8.93 4.88
C ASP A 246 21.35 -9.04 3.54
N GLU A 247 21.27 -10.17 2.84
CA GLU A 247 21.78 -10.30 1.47
C GLU A 247 21.10 -9.31 0.52
N ARG A 248 19.78 -9.11 0.64
CA ARG A 248 19.06 -8.09 -0.13
C ARG A 248 19.58 -6.70 0.20
N ARG A 249 19.85 -6.38 1.47
CA ARG A 249 20.39 -5.07 1.87
C ARG A 249 21.78 -4.83 1.28
N ILE A 250 22.66 -5.84 1.31
CA ILE A 250 24.00 -5.77 0.73
C ILE A 250 23.89 -5.56 -0.79
N TRP A 251 23.11 -6.40 -1.48
CA TRP A 251 22.90 -6.28 -2.91
C TRP A 251 22.35 -4.90 -3.34
N LEU A 252 21.39 -4.33 -2.59
CA LEU A 252 20.86 -2.99 -2.86
C LEU A 252 21.92 -1.90 -2.65
N ARG A 253 22.79 -2.05 -1.64
CA ARG A 253 23.90 -1.13 -1.37
C ARG A 253 24.95 -1.19 -2.48
N ASP A 254 25.31 -2.39 -2.92
CA ASP A 254 26.28 -2.59 -4.00
C ASP A 254 25.73 -1.99 -5.30
N LEU A 255 24.45 -2.21 -5.61
CA LEU A 255 23.80 -1.59 -6.76
C LEU A 255 23.84 -0.06 -6.66
N LEU A 256 23.50 0.53 -5.51
CA LEU A 256 23.60 1.97 -5.31
C LEU A 256 25.04 2.50 -5.42
N SER A 257 26.05 1.71 -5.04
CA SER A 257 27.46 2.14 -5.12
C SER A 257 27.93 2.42 -6.56
N SER A 258 27.28 1.79 -7.55
CA SER A 258 27.49 2.07 -8.98
C SER A 258 26.83 3.37 -9.46
N ASN A 259 26.10 4.06 -8.58
CA ASN A 259 25.32 5.27 -8.85
C ASN A 259 24.44 5.18 -10.11
N PRO A 260 23.55 4.17 -10.20
CA PRO A 260 22.71 3.96 -11.37
C PRO A 260 21.73 5.12 -11.55
N ARG A 261 21.12 5.20 -12.74
CA ARG A 261 19.96 6.07 -12.94
C ARG A 261 18.82 5.62 -12.04
N ILE A 262 18.01 6.57 -11.60
CA ILE A 262 16.88 6.34 -10.70
C ILE A 262 15.90 5.32 -11.32
N GLY A 263 15.56 5.49 -12.59
CA GLY A 263 14.70 4.55 -13.30
C GLY A 263 15.27 3.15 -13.38
N ASP A 264 16.55 3.02 -13.72
CA ASP A 264 17.23 1.72 -13.81
C ASP A 264 17.26 1.03 -12.44
N TYR A 265 17.56 1.78 -11.38
CA TYR A 265 17.54 1.28 -10.02
C TYR A 265 16.17 0.71 -9.65
N TYR A 266 15.09 1.46 -9.87
CA TYR A 266 13.75 0.99 -9.53
C TYR A 266 13.30 -0.16 -10.42
N ASN A 267 13.58 -0.12 -11.73
CA ASN A 267 13.31 -1.23 -12.65
C ASN A 267 13.94 -2.56 -12.20
N ILE A 268 15.14 -2.50 -11.60
CA ILE A 268 15.86 -3.68 -11.10
C ILE A 268 15.36 -4.13 -9.72
N THR A 269 14.94 -3.19 -8.87
CA THR A 269 14.76 -3.45 -7.43
C THR A 269 13.31 -3.55 -6.96
N ALA A 270 12.37 -2.96 -7.71
CA ALA A 270 10.95 -2.87 -7.39
C ALA A 270 10.13 -3.92 -8.16
N PRO A 271 9.71 -5.03 -7.51
CA PRO A 271 8.92 -6.07 -8.18
C PRO A 271 7.59 -5.56 -8.74
N GLU A 272 6.99 -4.55 -8.13
CA GLU A 272 5.74 -3.95 -8.58
C GLU A 272 5.83 -3.35 -9.99
N ILE A 273 6.99 -2.79 -10.37
CA ILE A 273 7.21 -2.28 -11.73
C ILE A 273 7.14 -3.44 -12.73
N LYS A 274 7.70 -4.60 -12.39
CA LYS A 274 7.66 -5.79 -13.25
C LYS A 274 6.22 -6.28 -13.44
N ILE A 275 5.42 -6.29 -12.38
CA ILE A 275 3.99 -6.67 -12.44
C ILE A 275 3.22 -5.71 -13.36
N VAL A 276 3.35 -4.39 -13.13
CA VAL A 276 2.62 -3.36 -13.90
C VAL A 276 3.03 -3.37 -15.37
N LYS A 277 4.34 -3.45 -15.68
CA LYS A 277 4.82 -3.51 -17.06
C LYS A 277 4.35 -4.76 -17.79
N ASN A 278 4.32 -5.92 -17.13
CA ASN A 278 3.76 -7.14 -17.69
C ASN A 278 2.26 -6.99 -18.00
N TYR A 279 1.51 -6.43 -17.05
CA TYR A 279 0.09 -6.17 -17.21
C TYR A 279 -0.19 -5.27 -18.43
N ILE A 280 0.51 -4.15 -18.55
CA ILE A 280 0.31 -3.21 -19.65
C ILE A 280 0.59 -3.90 -20.99
N LYS A 281 1.73 -4.59 -21.11
CA LYS A 281 2.11 -5.29 -22.35
C LYS A 281 1.10 -6.33 -22.80
N LYS A 282 0.49 -7.05 -21.86
CA LYS A 282 -0.42 -8.18 -22.15
C LYS A 282 -1.88 -7.78 -22.31
N TYR A 283 -2.31 -6.70 -21.64
CA TYR A 283 -3.73 -6.35 -21.51
C TYR A 283 -4.10 -4.94 -21.93
N ILE A 284 -3.14 -4.06 -22.17
CA ILE A 284 -3.41 -2.66 -22.52
C ILE A 284 -2.87 -2.35 -23.92
N THR A 285 -1.55 -2.46 -24.10
CA THR A 285 -0.87 -2.16 -25.36
C THR A 285 0.47 -2.89 -25.44
N GLU A 286 0.79 -3.44 -26.60
CA GLU A 286 2.11 -4.06 -26.86
C GLU A 286 3.23 -3.02 -26.92
N ASN A 287 2.89 -1.76 -27.26
CA ASN A 287 3.82 -0.65 -27.42
C ASN A 287 3.97 0.15 -26.12
N LEU A 288 4.47 -0.50 -25.06
CA LEU A 288 4.76 0.16 -23.79
C LEU A 288 5.81 1.27 -23.97
N GLU A 289 5.43 2.52 -23.76
CA GLU A 289 6.35 3.67 -23.74
C GLU A 289 6.99 3.81 -22.35
N ASP A 290 8.26 3.44 -22.20
CA ASP A 290 8.95 3.42 -20.89
C ASP A 290 9.46 4.81 -20.44
N THR A 291 8.53 5.77 -20.34
CA THR A 291 8.77 7.20 -20.05
C THR A 291 7.81 7.71 -18.96
N VAL A 292 8.06 8.91 -18.45
CA VAL A 292 7.11 9.61 -17.56
C VAL A 292 5.81 9.91 -18.30
N ARG A 293 5.88 10.29 -19.58
CA ARG A 293 4.68 10.48 -20.43
C ARG A 293 3.81 9.23 -20.47
N GLY A 294 4.37 8.11 -20.93
CA GLY A 294 3.62 6.86 -21.06
C GLY A 294 3.06 6.39 -19.73
N TYR A 295 3.80 6.60 -18.64
CA TYR A 295 3.34 6.31 -17.30
C TYR A 295 2.14 7.18 -16.87
N TRP A 296 2.21 8.50 -17.09
CA TRP A 296 1.12 9.41 -16.75
C TRP A 296 -0.13 9.14 -17.58
N ASP A 297 0.04 8.82 -18.87
CA ASP A 297 -1.05 8.45 -19.75
C ASP A 297 -1.72 7.16 -19.28
N PHE A 298 -0.93 6.14 -18.91
CA PHE A 298 -1.44 4.91 -18.32
C PHE A 298 -2.21 5.17 -17.02
N VAL A 299 -1.63 5.92 -16.08
CA VAL A 299 -2.25 6.21 -14.78
C VAL A 299 -3.54 7.02 -14.94
N SER A 300 -3.55 8.03 -15.81
CA SER A 300 -4.72 8.88 -16.04
C SER A 300 -5.89 8.11 -16.68
N ASN A 301 -5.58 7.18 -17.59
CA ASN A 301 -6.60 6.48 -18.36
C ASN A 301 -7.10 5.21 -17.67
N TYR A 302 -6.21 4.42 -17.07
CA TYR A 302 -6.52 3.06 -16.60
C TYR A 302 -6.53 2.92 -15.08
N LEU A 303 -6.00 3.88 -14.32
CA LEU A 303 -5.99 3.82 -12.87
C LEU A 303 -6.78 4.97 -12.24
N ILE A 304 -7.16 4.78 -10.99
CA ILE A 304 -7.49 5.85 -10.05
C ILE A 304 -6.53 5.68 -8.87
N THR A 305 -5.89 6.74 -8.41
CA THR A 305 -4.99 6.61 -7.25
C THR A 305 -5.58 7.33 -6.05
N VAL A 306 -5.60 6.68 -4.90
CA VAL A 306 -6.07 7.26 -3.64
C VAL A 306 -4.92 7.50 -2.66
N SER A 307 -5.06 8.51 -1.82
CA SER A 307 -4.08 8.86 -0.79
C SER A 307 -4.26 7.98 0.44
N TRP A 308 -3.21 7.83 1.25
CA TRP A 308 -3.29 7.09 2.52
C TRP A 308 -4.37 7.64 3.45
N ASP A 309 -4.45 8.97 3.53
CA ASP A 309 -5.41 9.64 4.39
C ASP A 309 -6.84 9.55 3.90
N ASP A 310 -7.08 9.39 2.59
CA ASP A 310 -8.43 9.26 2.02
C ASP A 310 -9.15 8.05 2.60
N ILE A 311 -8.41 6.96 2.85
CA ILE A 311 -8.94 5.69 3.37
C ILE A 311 -8.47 5.39 4.81
N GLY A 312 -7.57 6.19 5.36
CA GLY A 312 -6.98 5.93 6.68
C GLY A 312 -6.19 4.62 6.71
N LEU A 313 -5.38 4.38 5.68
CA LEU A 313 -4.51 3.21 5.60
C LEU A 313 -3.48 3.25 6.74
N PHE A 314 -3.27 2.10 7.37
CA PHE A 314 -2.29 1.93 8.42
C PHE A 314 -1.39 0.73 8.15
N TRP A 315 -0.09 0.93 8.37
CA TRP A 315 0.94 -0.08 8.19
C TRP A 315 1.88 -0.06 9.40
N PRO A 316 1.90 -1.10 10.26
CA PRO A 316 2.71 -1.14 11.47
C PRO A 316 4.18 -1.47 11.17
N LYS A 317 4.74 -0.97 10.07
CA LYS A 317 6.13 -1.18 9.64
C LYS A 317 6.86 0.15 9.42
N TYR A 318 8.19 0.09 9.36
CA TYR A 318 9.07 1.23 9.13
C TYR A 318 8.90 2.36 10.16
N ASP A 319 9.39 3.54 9.83
CA ASP A 319 9.29 4.77 10.63
C ASP A 319 7.89 5.39 10.53
N ARG A 320 6.87 4.61 10.90
CA ARG A 320 5.44 4.98 10.82
C ARG A 320 5.05 6.14 11.74
N TYR A 321 5.92 6.53 12.66
CA TYR A 321 5.64 7.58 13.63
C TYR A 321 5.82 8.98 13.04
N ASN A 322 6.59 9.09 11.95
CA ASN A 322 6.66 10.30 11.14
C ASN A 322 5.78 10.12 9.89
N GLU A 323 4.47 10.35 10.03
CA GLU A 323 3.52 10.23 8.92
C GLU A 323 3.80 11.23 7.80
N SER A 324 4.34 12.41 8.10
CA SER A 324 4.71 13.39 7.06
C SER A 324 5.74 12.83 6.08
N LYS A 325 6.69 12.05 6.58
CA LYS A 325 7.67 11.34 5.76
C LYS A 325 7.05 10.15 5.01
N LEU A 326 6.13 9.43 5.64
CA LEU A 326 5.47 8.27 5.03
C LEU A 326 4.53 8.67 3.89
N PHE A 327 3.73 9.72 4.11
CA PHE A 327 2.75 10.27 3.16
C PHE A 327 3.38 11.26 2.19
N ARG A 328 4.65 11.63 2.40
CA ARG A 328 5.38 12.59 1.59
C ARG A 328 4.68 13.94 1.52
N THR A 329 4.01 14.35 2.59
CA THR A 329 3.42 15.71 2.70
C THR A 329 4.49 16.75 2.98
N TYR A 330 5.57 16.36 3.64
CA TYR A 330 6.72 17.22 3.90
C TYR A 330 8.01 16.38 3.93
N SER A 331 9.03 16.86 3.23
CA SER A 331 10.37 16.27 3.30
C SER A 331 11.44 17.36 3.36
N LYS A 332 12.23 17.40 4.43
CA LYS A 332 13.33 18.36 4.59
C LYS A 332 14.39 18.28 3.47
N ASN A 333 14.43 17.17 2.75
CA ASN A 333 15.37 16.94 1.64
C ASN A 333 14.75 17.22 0.27
N ASP A 334 13.48 17.66 0.22
CA ASP A 334 12.82 17.94 -1.05
C ASP A 334 13.46 19.16 -1.73
N ASN A 335 13.55 19.11 -3.05
CA ASN A 335 14.14 20.16 -3.88
C ASN A 335 13.68 20.01 -5.34
N THR A 336 14.04 20.98 -6.18
CA THR A 336 13.64 21.07 -7.60
C THR A 336 14.14 19.93 -8.49
N ASP A 337 15.13 19.17 -8.01
CA ASP A 337 15.70 18.02 -8.72
C ASP A 337 15.03 16.70 -8.33
N LEU A 338 14.26 16.66 -7.23
CA LEU A 338 13.65 15.45 -6.68
C LEU A 338 12.13 15.45 -6.64
N TYR A 339 11.51 16.55 -6.21
CA TYR A 339 10.05 16.65 -6.02
C TYR A 339 9.45 15.47 -5.23
N LEU A 340 10.03 15.17 -4.06
CA LEU A 340 9.69 14.03 -3.21
C LEU A 340 8.21 14.02 -2.79
N GLN A 341 7.56 15.17 -2.73
CA GLN A 341 6.13 15.31 -2.41
C GLN A 341 5.19 14.88 -3.55
N TYR A 342 5.68 14.84 -4.80
CA TYR A 342 4.85 14.52 -5.97
C TYR A 342 4.70 13.01 -6.12
N ASN A 343 3.62 12.51 -5.52
CA ASN A 343 3.17 11.14 -5.61
C ASN A 343 1.77 11.04 -6.18
N TRP A 344 1.34 9.82 -6.50
CA TRP A 344 -0.02 9.52 -6.90
C TRP A 344 -1.00 9.56 -5.72
N THR A 345 -1.16 10.74 -5.12
CA THR A 345 -2.29 11.07 -4.24
C THR A 345 -3.57 11.18 -5.08
N PHE A 346 -4.73 11.13 -4.43
CA PHE A 346 -6.00 11.40 -5.12
C PHE A 346 -6.03 12.79 -5.73
N GLN A 347 -5.52 13.79 -5.01
CA GLN A 347 -5.42 15.16 -5.50
C GLN A 347 -4.61 15.24 -6.81
N ASN A 348 -3.40 14.67 -6.82
CA ASN A 348 -2.52 14.76 -7.99
C ASN A 348 -3.08 13.98 -9.18
N TRP A 349 -3.66 12.80 -8.95
CA TRP A 349 -4.32 12.05 -10.01
C TRP A 349 -5.54 12.78 -10.55
N LEU A 350 -6.38 13.38 -9.69
CA LEU A 350 -7.55 14.12 -10.14
C LEU A 350 -7.14 15.34 -10.96
N LEU A 351 -6.10 16.08 -10.55
CA LEU A 351 -5.57 17.21 -11.30
C LEU A 351 -5.02 16.80 -12.68
N LEU A 352 -4.36 15.64 -12.77
CA LEU A 352 -3.94 15.07 -14.05
C LEU A 352 -5.13 14.66 -14.91
N ASN A 353 -6.08 13.92 -14.32
CA ASN A 353 -7.25 13.41 -15.02
C ASN A 353 -8.12 14.56 -15.56
N GLN A 354 -8.22 15.68 -14.84
CA GLN A 354 -8.96 16.88 -15.25
C GLN A 354 -8.14 17.83 -16.14
N GLY A 355 -6.88 17.49 -16.48
CA GLY A 355 -6.04 18.25 -17.41
C GLY A 355 -5.39 19.51 -16.84
N PHE A 356 -5.41 19.70 -15.51
CA PHE A 356 -4.66 20.75 -14.83
C PHE A 356 -3.17 20.43 -14.77
N PHE A 357 -2.83 19.19 -14.42
CA PHE A 357 -1.47 18.69 -14.61
C PHE A 357 -1.32 18.23 -16.04
N LYS A 358 -0.30 18.76 -16.71
CA LYS A 358 0.06 18.42 -18.07
C LYS A 358 1.49 17.93 -18.07
N TYR A 359 1.72 16.84 -18.79
CA TYR A 359 3.06 16.36 -19.05
C TYR A 359 3.89 17.48 -19.70
N LYS A 360 5.17 17.55 -19.33
CA LYS A 360 6.17 18.36 -20.02
C LYS A 360 7.45 17.56 -20.23
N PRO A 361 8.17 17.74 -21.37
CA PRO A 361 9.38 16.96 -21.67
C PRO A 361 10.46 17.01 -20.58
N GLU A 362 10.57 18.11 -19.84
CA GLU A 362 11.53 18.24 -18.75
C GLU A 362 11.30 17.25 -17.60
N PHE A 363 10.12 16.64 -17.47
CA PHE A 363 9.85 15.66 -16.42
C PHE A 363 10.60 14.35 -16.60
N GLU A 364 11.04 14.03 -17.82
CA GLU A 364 11.84 12.83 -18.08
C GLU A 364 13.18 12.87 -17.34
N LYS A 365 13.71 14.07 -17.04
CA LYS A 365 14.98 14.21 -16.33
C LYS A 365 14.97 13.55 -14.95
N TYR A 366 13.80 13.41 -14.31
CA TYR A 366 13.70 12.96 -12.92
C TYR A 366 14.09 11.49 -12.73
N TYR A 367 13.75 10.60 -13.66
CA TYR A 367 14.19 9.20 -13.60
C TYR A 367 15.52 8.95 -14.30
N MET A 368 15.94 9.86 -15.20
CA MET A 368 17.22 9.79 -15.91
C MET A 368 18.41 10.25 -15.07
N GLN A 369 18.17 11.01 -13.99
CA GLN A 369 19.18 11.37 -13.01
C GLN A 369 19.71 10.15 -12.27
N THR A 370 20.90 10.28 -11.68
CA THR A 370 21.56 9.24 -10.89
C THR A 370 21.10 9.24 -9.42
N CYS A 371 21.18 8.08 -8.76
CA CYS A 371 20.65 7.87 -7.41
C CYS A 371 21.34 8.70 -6.30
N ASP A 372 22.56 9.21 -6.52
CA ASP A 372 23.23 10.16 -5.62
C ASP A 372 22.38 11.42 -5.40
N LYS A 373 21.59 11.82 -6.40
CA LYS A 373 20.65 12.94 -6.28
C LYS A 373 19.50 12.64 -5.32
N LEU A 374 19.01 11.40 -5.27
CA LEU A 374 17.91 11.01 -4.38
C LEU A 374 18.25 11.07 -2.89
N ASN A 375 19.53 11.23 -2.54
CA ASN A 375 20.01 11.20 -1.15
C ASN A 375 19.52 9.93 -0.41
N LEU A 376 19.44 8.80 -1.13
CA LEU A 376 18.98 7.51 -0.60
C LEU A 376 20.03 6.97 0.38
N LYS A 377 19.85 7.23 1.68
CA LYS A 377 20.55 6.47 2.72
C LYS A 377 19.82 5.13 2.88
N ILE A 378 20.40 4.04 2.37
CA ILE A 378 19.93 2.66 2.63
C ILE A 378 20.27 2.21 4.05
#